data_AF-A0A6L2LXS2-F1
#
_entry.id   AF-A0A6L2LXS2-F1
#
_cell.length_a   1.000
_cell.length_b   1.000
_cell.length_c   1.000
_cell.angle_alpha   90.00
_cell.angle_beta   90.00
_cell.angle_gamma   90.00
#
_symmetry.space_group_name_H-M   'P 1'
#
loop_
_entity.id
_entity.type
_entity.pdbx_description
1 polymer ?
#
loop_
_entity_poly.entity_id
_entity_poly.type
_entity_poly.pdbx_seq_one_letter_code
_entity_poly.pdbx_strand_id
1 'polypeptide(L)'
;MEFILANIRLPEDKRWSFQQEIRKIIEASLNSSFPDLKEKQRPLICDSPEEELGDFICQNVLEIWPKFRKSPELKEMYPHIQGPRDIGEAIKKNLLKSVSDIIKGPSVLDVGFVTFSLSQEWMAQSIHKMLKDGIDTWAPKLPVERDKHEWAQSILTRWFSIEERKGDVVINVEGKLPFILSKRDFNNSFIDLEGLRYFTC
;
A
#
# COMPACT_ATOMS: atom_id res chain seq x y z
N MET A 1 -34.19 -0.31 21.08
CA MET A 1 -34.21 0.24 19.71
C MET A 1 -33.11 -0.45 18.94
N GLU A 2 -33.46 -1.14 17.85
CA GLU A 2 -32.47 -1.77 16.97
C GLU A 2 -31.99 -0.72 15.96
N PHE A 3 -30.67 -0.58 15.82
CA PHE A 3 -30.09 0.17 14.72
C PHE A 3 -30.04 -0.72 13.48
N ILE A 4 -31.10 -0.64 12.66
CA ILE A 4 -31.11 -1.21 11.31
C ILE A 4 -30.08 -0.42 10.49
N LEU A 5 -28.86 -0.95 10.38
CA LEU A 5 -27.85 -0.46 9.45
C LEU A 5 -28.34 -0.73 8.02
N ALA A 6 -29.04 0.24 7.45
CA ALA A 6 -29.41 0.22 6.04
C ALA A 6 -28.15 -0.01 5.20
N ASN A 7 -28.17 -1.06 4.37
CA ASN A 7 -27.02 -1.52 3.60
C ASN A 7 -26.81 -0.63 2.37
N ILE A 8 -26.50 0.65 2.61
CA ILE A 8 -26.29 1.67 1.59
C ILE A 8 -24.99 1.34 0.86
N ARG A 9 -25.13 0.65 -0.27
CA ARG A 9 -24.10 0.66 -1.31
C ARG A 9 -24.01 2.07 -1.86
N LEU A 10 -23.09 2.86 -1.30
CA LEU A 10 -22.57 4.05 -1.97
C LEU A 10 -22.09 3.62 -3.37
N PRO A 11 -22.34 4.42 -4.43
CA PRO A 11 -21.85 4.10 -5.76
C PRO A 11 -20.32 4.00 -5.73
N GLU A 12 -19.74 3.09 -6.51
CA GLU A 12 -18.28 2.95 -6.61
C GLU A 12 -17.66 4.29 -7.01
N ASP A 13 -16.87 4.86 -6.09
CA ASP A 13 -16.11 6.08 -6.39
C ASP A 13 -15.08 5.74 -7.47
N LYS A 14 -15.23 6.37 -8.64
CA LYS A 14 -14.39 6.12 -9.82
C LYS A 14 -13.01 6.80 -9.72
N ARG A 15 -12.78 7.55 -8.65
CA ARG A 15 -11.48 8.13 -8.32
C ARG A 15 -10.48 7.02 -8.04
N TRP A 16 -9.27 7.21 -8.55
CA TRP A 16 -8.13 6.36 -8.23
C TRP A 16 -7.78 6.53 -6.74
N SER A 17 -7.15 5.54 -6.12
CA SER A 17 -6.75 5.62 -4.71
C SER A 17 -5.54 4.74 -4.43
N PHE A 18 -4.52 5.32 -3.80
CA PHE A 18 -3.22 4.71 -3.57
C PHE A 18 -3.28 3.40 -2.76
N GLN A 19 -3.80 3.45 -1.53
CA GLN A 19 -3.94 2.24 -0.70
C GLN A 19 -4.93 1.24 -1.33
N GLN A 20 -5.86 1.63 -2.22
CA GLN A 20 -6.65 0.66 -2.98
C GLN A 20 -5.84 -0.05 -4.08
N GLU A 21 -4.98 0.66 -4.81
CA GLU A 21 -4.19 0.05 -5.89
C GLU A 21 -3.11 -0.87 -5.33
N ILE A 22 -2.39 -0.43 -4.28
CA ILE A 22 -1.46 -1.30 -3.54
C ILE A 22 -2.21 -2.50 -2.91
N ARG A 23 -3.43 -2.32 -2.36
CA ARG A 23 -4.24 -3.47 -1.90
C ARG A 23 -4.61 -4.41 -3.04
N LYS A 24 -5.06 -3.93 -4.21
CA LYS A 24 -5.39 -4.77 -5.37
C LYS A 24 -4.17 -5.59 -5.83
N ILE A 25 -2.99 -5.00 -5.79
CA ILE A 25 -1.70 -5.64 -6.12
C ILE A 25 -1.38 -6.77 -5.13
N ILE A 26 -1.44 -6.51 -3.82
CA ILE A 26 -1.20 -7.55 -2.82
C ILE A 26 -2.31 -8.61 -2.83
N GLU A 27 -3.58 -8.26 -3.01
CA GLU A 27 -4.71 -9.21 -3.14
C GLU A 27 -4.48 -10.17 -4.33
N ALA A 28 -4.04 -9.65 -5.48
CA ALA A 28 -3.74 -10.46 -6.66
C ALA A 28 -2.61 -11.46 -6.37
N SER A 29 -1.55 -11.04 -5.68
CA SER A 29 -0.45 -11.93 -5.28
C SER A 29 -0.88 -12.98 -4.25
N LEU A 30 -1.65 -12.60 -3.22
CA LEU A 30 -2.17 -13.51 -2.19
C LEU A 30 -3.04 -14.61 -2.83
N ASN A 31 -4.00 -14.22 -3.67
CA ASN A 31 -4.91 -15.16 -4.33
C ASN A 31 -4.18 -16.01 -5.40
N SER A 32 -3.11 -15.49 -6.02
CA SER A 32 -2.23 -16.28 -6.92
C SER A 32 -1.27 -17.21 -6.18
N SER A 33 -1.02 -16.97 -4.88
CA SER A 33 -0.17 -17.81 -4.04
C SER A 33 -0.91 -19.02 -3.49
N PHE A 34 -2.19 -18.84 -3.15
CA PHE A 34 -3.02 -19.88 -2.53
C PHE A 34 -4.44 -19.90 -3.12
N PRO A 35 -4.60 -20.18 -4.45
CA PRO A 35 -5.91 -20.17 -5.13
C PRO A 35 -6.95 -21.11 -4.52
N ASP A 36 -6.53 -22.17 -3.82
CA ASP A 36 -7.42 -23.17 -3.21
C ASP A 36 -7.98 -22.74 -1.84
N LEU A 37 -7.61 -21.56 -1.34
CA LEU A 37 -8.29 -20.96 -0.19
C LEU A 37 -9.70 -20.52 -0.62
N LYS A 38 -10.72 -21.17 -0.03
CA LYS A 38 -12.15 -20.95 -0.30
C LYS A 38 -12.66 -19.51 -0.10
N GLU A 39 -11.84 -18.65 0.46
CA GLU A 39 -12.09 -17.24 0.72
C GLU A 39 -11.04 -16.41 -0.05
N LYS A 40 -11.42 -15.26 -0.60
CA LYS A 40 -10.42 -14.27 -1.03
C LYS A 40 -9.67 -13.73 0.19
N GLN A 41 -8.33 -13.75 0.17
CA GLN A 41 -7.54 -13.20 1.27
C GLN A 41 -7.52 -11.67 1.17
N ARG A 42 -7.82 -10.97 2.28
CA ARG A 42 -7.76 -9.50 2.34
C ARG A 42 -6.32 -9.07 2.66
N PRO A 43 -5.73 -8.08 1.96
CA PRO A 43 -4.39 -7.60 2.31
C PRO A 43 -4.33 -7.00 3.72
N LEU A 44 -3.56 -7.63 4.59
CA LEU A 44 -3.11 -7.12 5.88
C LEU A 44 -1.74 -6.47 5.67
N ILE A 45 -1.75 -5.18 5.35
CA ILE A 45 -0.55 -4.39 5.09
C ILE A 45 -0.47 -3.33 6.19
N CYS A 46 0.69 -3.26 6.83
CA CYS A 46 1.04 -2.22 7.79
C CYS A 46 2.21 -1.38 7.23
N ASP A 47 2.39 -0.15 7.71
CA ASP A 47 3.62 0.62 7.51
C ASP A 47 4.81 -0.08 8.20
N SER A 48 6.02 0.07 7.66
CA SER A 48 7.23 -0.49 8.27
C SER A 48 7.76 0.41 9.41
N PRO A 49 7.98 -0.13 10.63
CA PRO A 49 8.50 0.65 11.76
C PRO A 49 9.99 1.01 11.60
N GLU A 50 10.72 0.28 10.75
CA GLU A 50 12.14 0.44 10.49
C GLU A 50 12.36 0.66 8.99
N GLU A 51 13.25 1.58 8.62
CA GLU A 51 13.47 1.96 7.21
C GLU A 51 14.24 0.88 6.45
N GLU A 52 15.14 0.17 7.13
CA GLU A 52 15.94 -0.94 6.57
C GLU A 52 15.07 -2.13 6.12
N LEU A 53 13.86 -2.26 6.66
CA LEU A 53 12.90 -3.30 6.29
C LEU A 53 12.05 -2.91 5.06
N GLY A 54 12.03 -1.63 4.69
CA GLY A 54 11.30 -1.07 3.55
C GLY A 54 10.21 -0.06 3.92
N ASP A 55 9.18 0.07 3.09
CA ASP A 55 8.05 0.97 3.32
C ASP A 55 6.88 0.27 4.03
N PHE A 56 6.61 -1.00 3.69
CA PHE A 56 5.43 -1.73 4.13
C PHE A 56 5.74 -3.17 4.56
N ILE A 57 4.87 -3.71 5.43
CA ILE A 57 4.90 -5.09 5.92
C ILE A 57 3.55 -5.77 5.66
N CYS A 58 3.54 -6.83 4.86
CA CYS A 58 2.40 -7.72 4.67
C CYS A 58 2.40 -8.81 5.76
N GLN A 59 1.37 -8.81 6.61
CA GLN A 59 1.21 -9.70 7.76
C GLN A 59 0.25 -10.88 7.50
N ASN A 60 -0.18 -11.12 6.25
CA ASN A 60 -1.18 -12.14 5.90
C ASN A 60 -0.86 -13.58 6.33
N VAL A 61 0.41 -13.90 6.63
CA VAL A 61 0.80 -15.16 7.28
C VAL A 61 0.00 -15.44 8.56
N LEU A 62 -0.40 -14.39 9.31
CA LEU A 62 -1.21 -14.52 10.54
C LEU A 62 -2.61 -15.10 10.27
N GLU A 63 -3.19 -14.85 9.10
CA GLU A 63 -4.47 -15.46 8.69
C GLU A 63 -4.29 -16.80 7.96
N ILE A 64 -3.26 -16.91 7.12
CA ILE A 64 -3.07 -18.06 6.23
C ILE A 64 -2.47 -19.25 6.98
N TRP A 65 -1.47 -19.06 7.85
CA TRP A 65 -0.83 -20.16 8.58
C TRP A 65 -1.78 -20.93 9.51
N PRO A 66 -2.72 -20.30 10.24
CA PRO A 66 -3.75 -21.03 10.96
C PRO A 66 -4.71 -21.84 10.08
N LYS A 67 -4.99 -21.41 8.84
CA LYS A 67 -5.81 -22.17 7.87
C LYS A 67 -5.06 -23.44 7.44
N PHE A 68 -3.80 -23.28 7.03
CA PHE A 68 -2.89 -24.38 6.68
C PHE A 68 -2.70 -25.38 7.83
N ARG A 69 -2.48 -24.92 9.08
CA ARG A 69 -2.30 -25.84 10.22
C ARG A 69 -3.54 -26.70 10.49
N LYS A 70 -4.75 -26.20 10.22
CA LYS A 70 -6.03 -26.84 10.55
C LYS A 70 -6.61 -27.73 9.44
N SER A 71 -6.21 -27.55 8.19
CA SER A 71 -6.67 -28.33 7.03
C SER A 71 -5.61 -29.37 6.62
N PRO A 72 -5.89 -30.69 6.72
CA PRO A 72 -5.04 -31.71 6.12
C PRO A 72 -4.93 -31.55 4.59
N GLU A 73 -6.03 -31.16 3.96
CA GLU A 73 -6.15 -31.05 2.50
C GLU A 73 -5.19 -30.00 1.94
N LEU A 74 -5.12 -28.81 2.56
CA LEU A 74 -4.15 -27.77 2.17
C LEU A 74 -2.69 -28.22 2.36
N LYS A 75 -2.38 -29.08 3.34
CA LYS A 75 -1.01 -29.61 3.52
C LYS A 75 -0.64 -30.63 2.44
N GLU A 76 -1.61 -31.45 2.00
CA GLU A 76 -1.41 -32.40 0.92
C GLU A 76 -1.24 -31.70 -0.43
N MET A 77 -2.02 -30.65 -0.69
CA MET A 77 -1.92 -29.83 -1.91
C MET A 77 -0.66 -28.96 -1.95
N TYR A 78 -0.15 -28.52 -0.79
CA TYR A 78 1.01 -27.64 -0.65
C TYR A 78 2.09 -28.26 0.27
N PRO A 79 2.69 -29.41 -0.10
CA PRO A 79 3.64 -30.14 0.77
C PRO A 79 4.98 -29.40 1.00
N HIS A 80 5.19 -28.30 0.29
CA HIS A 80 6.32 -27.38 0.43
C HIS A 80 6.07 -26.27 1.46
N ILE A 81 4.86 -26.15 2.02
CA ILE A 81 4.52 -25.20 3.08
C ILE A 81 4.56 -25.93 4.43
N GLN A 82 5.71 -25.90 5.09
CA GLN A 82 5.97 -26.60 6.36
C GLN A 82 5.92 -25.67 7.58
N GLY A 83 6.10 -24.36 7.37
CA GLY A 83 6.05 -23.32 8.38
C GLY A 83 5.48 -21.98 7.87
N PRO A 84 5.36 -20.98 8.76
CA PRO A 84 4.86 -19.66 8.40
C PRO A 84 5.81 -18.91 7.44
N ARG A 85 7.12 -19.16 7.50
CA ARG A 85 8.12 -18.56 6.59
C ARG A 85 7.84 -18.90 5.13
N ASP A 86 7.44 -20.15 4.85
CA ASP A 86 7.20 -20.64 3.49
C ASP A 86 6.00 -19.94 2.84
N ILE A 87 5.00 -19.55 3.65
CA ILE A 87 3.88 -18.70 3.21
C ILE A 87 4.40 -17.32 2.79
N GLY A 88 5.30 -16.72 3.58
CA GLY A 88 5.94 -15.45 3.23
C GLY A 88 6.74 -15.53 1.93
N GLU A 89 7.56 -16.57 1.75
CA GLU A 89 8.34 -16.77 0.52
C GLU A 89 7.43 -17.05 -0.71
N ALA A 90 6.32 -17.77 -0.54
CA ALA A 90 5.33 -17.96 -1.61
C ALA A 90 4.68 -16.63 -2.05
N ILE A 91 4.30 -15.78 -1.10
CA ILE A 91 3.73 -14.44 -1.37
C ILE A 91 4.76 -13.55 -2.06
N LYS A 92 5.98 -13.45 -1.53
CA LYS A 92 7.11 -12.70 -2.13
C LYS A 92 7.40 -13.16 -3.56
N LYS A 93 7.43 -14.48 -3.79
CA LYS A 93 7.66 -15.09 -5.11
C LYS A 93 6.60 -14.70 -6.14
N ASN A 94 5.36 -14.43 -5.72
CA ASN A 94 4.31 -13.95 -6.62
C ASN A 94 4.26 -12.42 -6.74
N LEU A 95 4.62 -11.66 -5.70
CA LEU A 95 4.82 -10.19 -5.80
C LEU A 95 5.88 -9.86 -6.86
N LEU A 96 7.02 -10.55 -6.82
CA LEU A 96 8.12 -10.38 -7.78
C LEU A 96 7.73 -10.68 -9.23
N LYS A 97 6.77 -11.59 -9.47
CA LYS A 97 6.25 -11.90 -10.82
C LYS A 97 5.26 -10.85 -11.32
N SER A 98 4.42 -10.32 -10.43
CA SER A 98 3.24 -9.55 -10.82
C SER A 98 3.51 -8.05 -10.97
N VAL A 99 4.48 -7.50 -10.23
CA VAL A 99 4.62 -6.04 -10.05
C VAL A 99 6.08 -5.59 -9.79
N SER A 100 7.05 -6.14 -10.53
CA SER A 100 8.48 -5.78 -10.45
C SER A 100 8.79 -4.29 -10.54
N ASP A 101 7.91 -3.54 -11.19
CA ASP A 101 8.13 -2.13 -11.54
C ASP A 101 7.54 -1.18 -10.48
N ILE A 102 6.63 -1.71 -9.65
CA ILE A 102 5.93 -1.01 -8.56
C ILE A 102 6.55 -1.37 -7.20
N ILE A 103 6.88 -2.65 -6.99
CA ILE A 103 7.41 -3.17 -5.72
C ILE A 103 8.91 -3.47 -5.87
N LYS A 104 9.71 -3.03 -4.89
CA LYS A 104 11.16 -3.23 -4.83
C LYS A 104 11.58 -3.91 -3.52
N GLY A 105 12.68 -4.67 -3.59
CA GLY A 105 13.34 -5.31 -2.44
C GLY A 105 12.50 -6.22 -1.54
N PRO A 106 11.48 -6.99 -2.01
CA PRO A 106 10.62 -7.72 -1.10
C PRO A 106 11.37 -8.83 -0.34
N SER A 107 11.28 -8.83 0.99
CA SER A 107 11.99 -9.73 1.91
C SER A 107 11.02 -10.52 2.80
N VAL A 108 11.52 -11.49 3.56
CA VAL A 108 10.71 -12.32 4.48
C VAL A 108 11.39 -12.42 5.84
N LEU A 109 10.74 -11.84 6.85
CA LEU A 109 11.15 -11.96 8.26
C LEU A 109 10.84 -13.37 8.78
N ASP A 110 11.50 -13.80 9.86
CA ASP A 110 11.47 -15.20 10.32
C ASP A 110 10.06 -15.74 10.64
N VAL A 111 9.12 -14.87 11.02
CA VAL A 111 7.70 -15.21 11.26
C VAL A 111 6.84 -15.28 9.99
N GLY A 112 7.42 -15.08 8.81
CA GLY A 112 6.74 -15.09 7.51
C GLY A 112 6.09 -13.78 7.09
N PHE A 113 6.38 -12.66 7.77
CA PHE A 113 5.98 -11.33 7.31
C PHE A 113 6.77 -10.95 6.06
N VAL A 114 6.07 -10.47 5.03
CA VAL A 114 6.69 -10.05 3.77
C VAL A 114 6.86 -8.54 3.77
N THR A 115 8.08 -8.04 3.94
CA THR A 115 8.38 -6.61 3.86
C THR A 115 8.65 -6.21 2.42
N PHE A 116 8.41 -4.96 2.06
CA PHE A 116 8.74 -4.43 0.73
C PHE A 116 8.79 -2.90 0.70
N SER A 117 9.50 -2.37 -0.29
CA SER A 117 9.46 -0.95 -0.65
C SER A 117 8.70 -0.72 -1.95
N LEU A 118 8.32 0.53 -2.19
CA LEU A 118 7.79 0.96 -3.47
C LEU A 118 8.88 1.56 -4.36
N SER A 119 8.66 1.44 -5.67
CA SER A 119 9.52 1.99 -6.70
C SER A 119 9.41 3.51 -6.71
N GLN A 120 10.47 4.23 -6.33
CA GLN A 120 10.52 5.71 -6.39
C GLN A 120 10.14 6.26 -7.76
N GLU A 121 10.48 5.55 -8.84
CA GLU A 121 10.07 5.91 -10.20
C GLU A 121 8.56 5.82 -10.40
N TRP A 122 7.93 4.73 -9.94
CA TRP A 122 6.48 4.58 -10.01
C TRP A 122 5.77 5.59 -9.09
N MET A 123 6.30 5.85 -7.90
CA MET A 123 5.83 6.90 -6.99
C MET A 123 5.85 8.28 -7.68
N ALA A 124 6.97 8.65 -8.30
CA ALA A 124 7.11 9.90 -9.02
C ALA A 124 6.17 9.99 -10.23
N GLN A 125 5.92 8.88 -10.94
CA GLN A 125 4.93 8.84 -12.03
C GLN A 125 3.49 9.01 -11.52
N SER A 126 3.12 8.32 -10.44
CA SER A 126 1.80 8.41 -9.80
C SER A 126 1.51 9.79 -9.21
N ILE A 127 2.53 10.45 -8.64
CA ILE A 127 2.47 11.84 -8.16
C ILE A 127 2.40 12.81 -9.36
N HIS A 128 3.26 12.68 -10.37
CA HIS A 128 3.18 13.53 -11.57
C HIS A 128 1.81 13.43 -12.27
N LYS A 129 1.20 12.24 -12.29
CA LYS A 129 -0.17 12.04 -12.77
C LYS A 129 -1.21 12.78 -11.92
N MET A 130 -1.15 12.66 -10.58
CA MET A 130 -2.02 13.42 -9.66
C MET A 130 -1.99 14.93 -9.93
N LEU A 131 -0.78 15.46 -10.10
CA LEU A 131 -0.53 16.89 -10.28
C LEU A 131 -0.99 17.41 -11.64
N LYS A 132 -0.97 16.56 -12.67
CA LYS A 132 -1.41 16.88 -14.03
C LYS A 132 -2.92 16.70 -14.24
N ASP A 133 -3.45 15.56 -13.82
CA ASP A 133 -4.85 15.17 -14.07
C ASP A 133 -5.81 15.79 -13.02
N GLY A 134 -5.26 16.36 -11.95
CA GLY A 134 -5.98 17.07 -10.88
C GLY A 134 -6.37 16.16 -9.72
N ILE A 135 -6.23 16.69 -8.50
CA ILE A 135 -6.47 15.98 -7.23
C ILE A 135 -7.83 15.27 -7.17
N ASP A 136 -8.89 15.86 -7.75
CA ASP A 136 -10.24 15.29 -7.83
C ASP A 136 -10.34 13.96 -8.61
N THR A 137 -9.28 13.52 -9.29
CA THR A 137 -9.19 12.20 -9.94
C THR A 137 -8.50 11.13 -9.07
N TRP A 138 -7.81 11.54 -8.01
CA TRP A 138 -6.87 10.77 -7.18
C TRP A 138 -7.31 10.69 -5.70
N ALA A 139 -8.22 11.58 -5.30
CA ALA A 139 -8.67 11.83 -3.93
C ALA A 139 -9.97 11.09 -3.56
N PRO A 140 -9.93 9.95 -2.83
CA PRO A 140 -11.14 9.30 -2.33
C PRO A 140 -11.87 10.25 -1.37
N LYS A 141 -13.17 10.48 -1.56
CA LYS A 141 -13.90 11.48 -0.76
C LYS A 141 -13.98 11.10 0.73
N LEU A 142 -13.16 11.75 1.56
CA LEU A 142 -13.16 11.59 3.02
C LEU A 142 -14.50 12.07 3.63
N PRO A 143 -15.06 11.38 4.65
CA PRO A 143 -16.39 11.73 5.16
C PRO A 143 -16.49 12.98 6.05
N VAL A 144 -15.41 13.40 6.75
CA VAL A 144 -15.42 14.49 7.76
C VAL A 144 -14.10 15.29 7.72
N GLU A 145 -14.06 16.43 8.42
CA GLU A 145 -13.12 17.56 8.25
C GLU A 145 -11.63 17.34 8.62
N ARG A 146 -10.85 18.35 8.19
CA ARG A 146 -9.38 18.43 8.13
C ARG A 146 -8.78 18.83 9.48
N ASP A 147 -7.71 18.12 9.90
CA ASP A 147 -6.52 18.74 10.51
C ASP A 147 -5.39 17.69 10.68
N LYS A 148 -4.44 17.58 9.74
CA LYS A 148 -3.39 16.51 9.78
C LYS A 148 -2.17 16.68 8.85
N HIS A 149 -1.77 17.92 8.54
CA HIS A 149 -0.74 18.21 7.53
C HIS A 149 0.64 17.57 7.82
N GLU A 150 1.07 17.51 9.08
CA GLU A 150 2.43 17.12 9.50
C GLU A 150 2.81 15.68 9.14
N TRP A 151 1.90 14.71 9.31
CA TRP A 151 2.22 13.29 9.07
C TRP A 151 2.41 12.98 7.57
N ALA A 152 1.59 13.60 6.70
CA ALA A 152 1.73 13.42 5.26
C ALA A 152 2.98 14.15 4.70
N GLN A 153 3.46 15.21 5.37
CA GLN A 153 4.80 15.75 5.13
C GLN A 153 5.89 14.73 5.52
N SER A 154 5.81 14.13 6.72
CA SER A 154 6.78 13.15 7.22
C SER A 154 7.05 12.00 6.23
N ILE A 155 5.98 11.42 5.67
CA ILE A 155 6.08 10.36 4.65
C ILE A 155 6.77 10.86 3.36
N LEU A 156 6.40 12.05 2.85
CA LEU A 156 7.05 12.57 1.64
C LEU A 156 8.51 12.97 1.88
N THR A 157 8.89 13.44 3.08
CA THR A 157 10.29 13.73 3.42
C THR A 157 11.18 12.50 3.55
N ARG A 158 10.60 11.30 3.73
CA ARG A 158 11.30 10.00 3.68
C ARG A 158 11.54 9.52 2.24
N TRP A 159 10.72 9.94 1.28
CA TRP A 159 10.85 9.55 -0.13
C TRP A 159 11.52 10.60 -1.03
N PHE A 160 11.45 11.89 -0.64
CA PHE A 160 11.90 13.01 -1.47
C PHE A 160 12.52 14.14 -0.62
N SER A 161 13.51 14.83 -1.18
CA SER A 161 14.03 16.06 -0.56
C SER A 161 13.18 17.25 -0.99
N ILE A 162 12.53 17.92 -0.02
CA ILE A 162 11.54 18.98 -0.26
C ILE A 162 12.11 20.33 0.19
N GLU A 163 12.06 21.34 -0.69
CA GLU A 163 12.44 22.71 -0.38
C GLU A 163 11.32 23.71 -0.70
N GLU A 164 11.09 24.72 0.15
CA GLU A 164 10.28 25.89 -0.24
C GLU A 164 11.15 26.96 -0.89
N ARG A 165 10.73 27.45 -2.07
CA ARG A 165 11.40 28.55 -2.78
C ARG A 165 10.37 29.56 -3.26
N LYS A 166 10.38 30.76 -2.66
CA LYS A 166 9.57 31.94 -3.05
C LYS A 166 8.03 31.75 -3.08
N GLY A 167 7.50 30.75 -2.37
CA GLY A 167 6.06 30.43 -2.38
C GLY A 167 5.68 29.27 -3.30
N ASP A 168 6.67 28.71 -4.01
CA ASP A 168 6.60 27.38 -4.60
C ASP A 168 7.30 26.36 -3.68
N VAL A 169 6.97 25.09 -3.90
CA VAL A 169 7.58 23.93 -3.24
C VAL A 169 8.22 23.05 -4.31
N VAL A 170 9.48 22.68 -4.06
CA VAL A 170 10.35 21.95 -4.96
C VAL A 170 10.57 20.54 -4.38
N ILE A 171 10.08 19.52 -5.08
CA ILE A 171 10.23 18.12 -4.71
C ILE A 171 11.35 17.53 -5.57
N ASN A 172 12.52 17.32 -4.96
CA ASN A 172 13.69 16.75 -5.61
C ASN A 172 13.59 15.22 -5.63
N VAL A 173 13.85 14.62 -6.79
CA VAL A 173 13.93 13.17 -6.99
C VAL A 173 15.32 12.85 -7.53
N GLU A 174 15.99 11.84 -6.97
CA GLU A 174 17.37 11.51 -7.35
C GLU A 174 17.47 11.15 -8.85
N GLY A 175 18.49 11.71 -9.51
CA GLY A 175 18.74 11.51 -10.95
C GLY A 175 17.71 12.13 -11.90
N LYS A 176 16.74 12.93 -11.42
CA LYS A 176 15.64 13.49 -12.23
C LYS A 176 15.47 15.00 -12.02
N LEU A 177 14.75 15.65 -12.95
CA LEU A 177 14.33 17.05 -12.77
C LEU A 177 13.34 17.14 -11.59
N PRO A 178 13.48 18.15 -10.72
CA PRO A 178 12.58 18.32 -9.58
C PRO A 178 11.20 18.79 -10.03
N PHE A 179 10.16 18.36 -9.32
CA PHE A 179 8.81 18.88 -9.51
C PHE A 179 8.67 20.21 -8.77
N ILE A 180 8.06 21.21 -9.39
CA ILE A 180 7.80 22.53 -8.79
C ILE A 180 6.30 22.75 -8.76
N LEU A 181 5.77 23.12 -7.59
CA LEU A 181 4.34 23.30 -7.33
C LEU A 181 4.12 24.60 -6.56
N SER A 182 3.00 25.30 -6.77
CA SER A 182 2.65 26.40 -5.87
C SER A 182 2.40 25.85 -4.46
N LYS A 183 2.75 26.59 -3.41
CA LYS A 183 2.48 26.18 -2.01
C LYS A 183 1.00 25.92 -1.74
N ARG A 184 0.09 26.53 -2.51
CA ARG A 184 -1.35 26.25 -2.46
C ARG A 184 -1.68 24.85 -2.99
N ASP A 185 -1.15 24.49 -4.16
CA ASP A 185 -1.47 23.23 -4.83
C ASP A 185 -0.74 22.05 -4.18
N PHE A 186 0.48 22.30 -3.69
CA PHE A 186 1.19 21.44 -2.75
C PHE A 186 0.29 21.17 -1.52
N ASN A 187 -0.07 22.19 -0.73
CA ASN A 187 -0.86 22.00 0.50
C ASN A 187 -2.21 21.31 0.28
N ASN A 188 -2.91 21.60 -0.81
CA ASN A 188 -4.17 20.91 -1.14
C ASN A 188 -3.96 19.40 -1.34
N SER A 189 -2.81 18.99 -1.89
CA SER A 189 -2.47 17.58 -2.16
C SER A 189 -2.24 16.71 -0.91
N PHE A 190 -2.17 17.30 0.30
CA PHE A 190 -1.91 16.57 1.55
C PHE A 190 -3.14 15.91 2.16
N ILE A 191 -4.34 16.39 1.83
CA ILE A 191 -5.59 15.91 2.44
C ILE A 191 -5.84 14.43 2.09
N ASP A 192 -5.39 13.99 0.92
CA ASP A 192 -5.72 12.66 0.38
C ASP A 192 -4.59 11.63 0.52
N LEU A 193 -3.39 12.07 0.92
CA LEU A 193 -2.37 11.18 1.48
C LEU A 193 -2.82 10.55 2.81
N GLU A 194 -3.84 11.09 3.50
CA GLU A 194 -4.51 10.44 4.64
C GLU A 194 -4.98 9.00 4.32
N GLY A 195 -5.15 8.64 3.03
CA GLY A 195 -5.37 7.26 2.62
C GLY A 195 -4.30 6.27 3.11
N LEU A 196 -3.02 6.68 3.17
CA LEU A 196 -1.93 5.85 3.73
C LEU A 196 -2.12 5.57 5.22
N ARG A 197 -2.89 6.39 5.97
CA ARG A 197 -3.10 6.20 7.41
C ARG A 197 -3.94 4.96 7.75
N TYR A 198 -4.62 4.37 6.77
CA TYR A 198 -5.24 3.05 6.89
C TYR A 198 -4.24 1.88 6.75
N PHE A 199 -2.94 2.19 6.70
CA PHE A 199 -1.82 1.27 6.85
C PHE A 199 -1.13 1.37 8.23
N THR A 200 -1.56 2.24 9.16
CA THR A 200 -1.08 2.15 10.55
C THR A 200 -1.77 1.00 11.29
N CYS A 201 -0.97 0.03 11.74
CA CYS A 201 -1.35 -1.05 12.66
C CYS A 201 -0.79 -0.72 14.06
#